data_AF-A0A1Q3TPQ9-F1
#
_entry.id   AF-A0A1Q3TPQ9-F1
#
_cell.length_a   1.000
_cell.length_b   1.000
_cell.length_c   1.000
_cell.angle_alpha   90.00
_cell.angle_beta   90.00
_cell.angle_gamma   90.00
#
_symmetry.space_group_name_H-M   'P 1'
#
loop_
_entity.id
_entity.type
_entity.pdbx_description
1 polymer ?
#
loop_
_entity_poly.entity_id
_entity_poly.type
_entity_poly.pdbx_seq_one_letter_code
_entity_poly.pdbx_strand_id
1 'polypeptide(L)' 'MELHEELPRPTYWPIAMSVAITLIAFGIVNTVLISAFGIVLLIVSLIGWIGDVRDEARLRKH' A
#
# COMPACT_ATOMS: atom_id res chain seq x y z
N MET A 1 30.59 15.24 -10.75
CA MET A 1 29.29 14.73 -11.21
C MET A 1 28.47 14.49 -9.96
N GLU A 2 27.62 15.43 -9.55
CA GLU A 2 26.67 15.19 -8.47
C GLU A 2 25.59 14.27 -9.04
N LEU A 3 25.50 13.05 -8.51
CA LEU A 3 24.46 12.10 -8.87
C LEU A 3 23.18 12.59 -8.20
N HIS A 4 22.39 13.40 -8.93
CA HIS A 4 21.04 13.73 -8.49
C HIS A 4 20.19 12.46 -8.59
N GLU A 5 20.20 11.64 -7.53
CA GLU A 5 19.24 10.56 -7.36
C GLU A 5 17.86 11.19 -7.25
N GLU A 6 17.09 11.16 -8.35
CA GLU A 6 15.66 11.42 -8.32
C GLU A 6 15.02 10.41 -7.37
N LEU A 7 14.71 10.89 -6.16
CA LEU A 7 14.00 10.11 -5.17
C LEU A 7 12.67 9.64 -5.79
N PRO A 8 12.36 8.34 -5.72
CA PRO A 8 11.08 7.84 -6.17
C PRO A 8 9.97 8.61 -5.46
N ARG A 9 8.89 8.87 -6.18
CA ARG A 9 7.76 9.64 -5.66
C ARG A 9 7.30 8.97 -4.37
N PRO A 10 7.06 9.71 -3.27
CA PRO A 10 6.68 9.10 -2.01
C PRO A 10 5.36 8.32 -2.16
N THR A 11 5.42 6.99 -2.07
CA THR A 11 4.26 6.11 -2.13
C THR A 11 3.66 5.90 -0.74
N TYR A 12 2.40 6.27 -0.55
CA TYR A 12 1.69 6.10 0.73
C TYR A 12 1.05 4.71 0.92
N TRP A 13 1.00 3.89 -0.14
CA TRP A 13 0.35 2.58 -0.11
C TRP A 13 0.91 1.57 0.91
N PRO A 14 2.23 1.45 1.18
CA PRO A 14 2.77 0.57 2.21
C PRO A 14 2.22 0.87 3.62
N ILE A 15 1.96 2.15 3.91
CA ILE A 15 1.42 2.57 5.19
C ILE A 15 -0.04 2.12 5.30
N ALA A 16 -0.84 2.35 4.25
CA ALA A 16 -2.22 1.89 4.19
C ALA A 16 -2.34 0.37 4.33
N MET A 17 -1.43 -0.40 3.70
CA MET A 17 -1.36 -1.86 3.89
C MET A 17 -1.07 -2.25 5.34
N SER A 18 -0.12 -1.57 5.99
CA SER A 18 0.23 -1.85 7.38
C SER A 18 -0.97 -1.65 8.30
N VAL A 19 -1.72 -0.55 8.11
CA VAL A 19 -2.96 -0.26 8.86
C VAL A 19 -4.01 -1.34 8.60
N ALA A 20 -4.18 -1.77 7.34
CA ALA A 20 -5.12 -2.83 7.00
C ALA A 20 -4.80 -4.14 7.73
N ILE A 21 -3.54 -4.57 7.74
CA ILE A 21 -3.09 -5.77 8.47
C ILE A 21 -3.33 -5.62 9.98
N THR A 22 -3.02 -4.46 10.56
CA THR A 22 -3.29 -4.18 11.97
C THR A 22 -4.78 -4.28 12.29
N LEU A 23 -5.66 -3.72 11.46
CA LEU A 23 -7.11 -3.80 11.63
C LEU A 23 -7.63 -5.24 11.51
N ILE A 24 -7.09 -6.04 10.59
CA ILE A 24 -7.45 -7.46 10.47
C ILE A 24 -7.05 -8.21 11.75
N ALA A 25 -5.80 -8.06 12.19
CA ALA A 25 -5.30 -8.73 13.40
C ALA A 25 -6.09 -8.32 14.64
N PHE A 26 -6.38 -7.03 14.79
CA PHE A 26 -7.18 -6.50 15.88
C PHE A 26 -8.65 -6.96 15.81
N GLY A 27 -9.23 -6.99 14.60
CA GLY A 27 -10.60 -7.44 14.38
C GLY A 27 -10.80 -8.91 14.72
N ILE A 28 -9.81 -9.77 14.45
CA ILE A 28 -9.89 -11.20 14.80
C ILE A 28 -10.14 -11.40 16.30
N VAL A 29 -9.53 -10.55 17.14
CA VAL A 29 -9.68 -10.61 18.61
C VAL A 29 -10.98 -9.99 19.10
N ASN A 30 -11.48 -8.93 18.43
CA ASN A 30 -12.60 -8.13 18.93
C ASN A 30 -13.93 -8.42 18.23
N THR A 31 -13.96 -8.36 16.90
CA THR A 31 -15.16 -8.55 16.09
C THR A 31 -14.82 -8.79 14.62
N VAL A 32 -15.49 -9.79 14.03
CA VAL A 32 -15.37 -10.16 12.61
C VAL A 32 -15.66 -8.98 11.68
N LEU A 33 -16.50 -8.02 12.11
CA LEU A 33 -16.82 -6.85 11.29
C LEU A 33 -15.60 -5.95 11.04
N ILE A 34 -14.76 -5.73 12.07
CA ILE A 34 -13.53 -4.93 11.93
C ILE A 34 -12.55 -5.65 10.99
N SER A 35 -12.46 -6.99 11.08
CA SER A 35 -11.63 -7.77 10.15
C SER A 35 -12.11 -7.65 8.71
N ALA A 36 -13.42 -7.66 8.47
CA ALA A 36 -13.98 -7.48 7.14
C ALA A 36 -13.59 -6.12 6.54
N PHE A 37 -13.67 -5.03 7.32
CA PHE A 37 -13.18 -3.72 6.89
C PHE A 37 -11.68 -3.72 6.60
N GLY A 38 -10.87 -4.36 7.46
CA GLY A 38 -9.44 -4.51 7.25
C GLY A 38 -9.10 -5.26 5.95
N ILE A 39 -9.84 -6.32 5.63
CA ILE A 39 -9.67 -7.08 4.37
C ILE A 39 -9.98 -6.22 3.15
N VAL A 40 -11.08 -5.45 3.18
CA VAL A 40 -11.44 -4.54 2.10
C VAL A 40 -10.34 -3.48 1.90
N LEU A 41 -9.86 -2.89 3.00
CA LEU A 41 -8.77 -1.90 2.95
C LEU A 41 -7.48 -2.52 2.41
N LEU A 42 -7.17 -3.77 2.79
CA LEU A 42 -6.00 -4.49 2.31
C LEU A 42 -6.06 -4.69 0.80
N ILE A 43 -7.20 -5.12 0.25
CA ILE A 43 -7.39 -5.33 -1.19
C ILE A 43 -7.22 -4.01 -1.95
N VAL A 44 -7.88 -2.93 -1.50
CA VAL A 44 -7.78 -1.61 -2.14
C VAL A 44 -6.35 -1.10 -2.11
N SER A 45 -5.67 -1.24 -0.97
CA SER A 45 -4.29 -0.81 -0.82
C SER A 45 -3.34 -1.62 -1.70
N LEU A 46 -3.58 -2.93 -1.87
CA LEU A 46 -2.78 -3.79 -2.72
C LEU A 46 -2.93 -3.40 -4.19
N ILE A 47 -4.17 -3.19 -4.65
CA ILE A 47 -4.46 -2.78 -6.03
C ILE A 47 -3.82 -1.41 -6.32
N GLY A 48 -3.99 -0.45 -5.40
CA GLY A 48 -3.39 0.87 -5.50
C GLY A 48 -1.87 0.83 -5.56
N TRP A 49 -1.24 0.01 -4.71
CA TRP A 49 0.22 -0.12 -4.69
C TRP A 49 0.77 -0.76 -5.96
N ILE A 50 0.13 -1.83 -6.44
CA ILE A 50 0.54 -2.51 -7.67
C ILE A 50 0.42 -1.56 -8.86
N GLY A 51 -0.64 -0.74 -8.91
CA GLY A 51 -0.81 0.32 -9.91
C GLY A 51 0.34 1.32 -9.87
N ASP A 52 0.64 1.85 -8.68
CA ASP A 52 1.68 2.86 -8.47
C ASP A 52 3.08 2.34 -8.86
N VAL A 53 3.44 1.13 -8.43
CA VAL A 53 4.70 0.48 -8.79
C VAL A 53 4.80 0.23 -10.29
N ARG A 54 3.69 -0.14 -10.94
CA ARG A 54 3.66 -0.39 -12.38
C ARG A 54 3.76 0.89 -13.20
N ASP A 55 3.13 1.97 -12.75
CA ASP A 55 3.24 3.28 -13.38
C ASP A 55 4.64 3.86 -13.21
N GLU A 56 5.26 3.70 -12.04
CA GLU A 56 6.66 4.07 -11.82
C GLU A 56 7.61 3.28 -12.74
N ALA A 57 7.41 1.96 -12.87
CA ALA A 57 8.18 1.12 -13.78
C ALA A 57 7.99 1.51 -15.26
N ARG A 58 6.79 1.99 -15.64
CA ARG A 58 6.52 2.49 -16.99
C ARG A 58 7.22 3.83 -17.25
N LEU A 59 7.20 4.74 -16.28
CA LEU A 59 7.82 6.06 -16.39
C LEU A 59 9.35 5.96 -16.50
N ARG A 60 9.99 5.03 -15.78
CA ARG A 60 11.45 4.83 -15.83
C ARG A 60 11.96 4.26 -17.16
N LYS A 61 11.08 3.69 -17.99
CA LYS A 61 11.47 3.03 -19.26
C LYS A 61 11.49 3.99 -20.47
N HIS A 62 11.01 5.23 -20.30
CA HIS A 62 11.01 6.28 -21.32
C HIS A 62 12.04 7.35 -20.97
#